data_AF-A0A7X8JI54-F1
#
_entry.id   AF-A0A7X8JI54-F1
#
_cell.length_a   1.000
_cell.length_b   1.000
_cell.length_c   1.000
_cell.angle_alpha   90.00
_cell.angle_beta   90.00
_cell.angle_gamma   90.00
#
_symmetry.space_group_name_H-M   'P 1'
#
loop_
_entity.id
_entity.type
_entity.pdbx_description
1 polymer ?
#
loop_
_entity_poly.entity_id
_entity_poly.type
_entity_poly.pdbx_seq_one_letter_code
_entity_poly.pdbx_strand_id
1 'polypeptide(L)'
;MLSAQLIKLAGNNNWKVHTDEQTVFGEYNGYLFTGLEGKRFKAFITSLAGISPDSLQGLIRFLDENFDELRLRNYDLADNFLCVRIREGLLPLTADRMAYILGQISGMMSLCELPADACVVCGQSATSKGLYHGLYCHLHPTCLNQEPTDFLGSNDPEEETDYDSAAMADESADDPPEDDPDATHD
;
A
#
# COMPACT_ATOMS: atom_id res chain seq x y z
N MET A 1 -5.40 11.54 -16.67
CA MET A 1 -5.70 10.62 -17.78
C MET A 1 -5.13 9.27 -17.41
N LEU A 2 -5.98 8.24 -17.36
CA LEU A 2 -5.54 6.87 -17.09
C LEU A 2 -4.59 6.37 -18.18
N SER A 3 -3.55 5.66 -17.79
CA SER A 3 -2.61 5.05 -18.72
C SER A 3 -3.26 3.96 -19.55
N ALA A 4 -2.75 3.77 -20.77
CA ALA A 4 -3.20 2.70 -21.65
C ALA A 4 -3.07 1.31 -21.00
N GLN A 5 -2.10 1.11 -20.10
CA GLN A 5 -1.91 -0.16 -19.40
C GLN A 5 -3.01 -0.44 -18.38
N LEU A 6 -3.46 0.58 -17.63
CA LEU A 6 -4.55 0.40 -16.68
C LEU A 6 -5.89 0.21 -17.40
N ILE A 7 -6.12 0.94 -18.51
CA ILE A 7 -7.28 0.73 -19.38
C ILE A 7 -7.26 -0.69 -19.97
N LYS A 8 -6.09 -1.19 -20.38
CA LYS A 8 -5.93 -2.56 -20.88
C LYS A 8 -6.24 -3.60 -19.79
N LEU A 9 -5.73 -3.42 -18.57
CA LEU A 9 -6.08 -4.28 -17.43
C LEU A 9 -7.59 -4.31 -17.21
N ALA A 10 -8.22 -3.13 -17.21
CA ALA A 10 -9.66 -3.01 -17.02
C ALA A 10 -10.43 -3.75 -18.12
N GLY A 11 -10.05 -3.56 -19.38
CA GLY A 11 -10.65 -4.27 -20.52
C GLY A 11 -10.49 -5.79 -20.43
N ASN A 12 -9.30 -6.27 -20.06
CA ASN A 12 -9.02 -7.71 -19.92
C ASN A 12 -9.87 -8.39 -18.83
N ASN A 13 -10.32 -7.64 -17.81
CA ASN A 13 -11.05 -8.18 -16.67
C ASN A 13 -12.52 -7.72 -16.62
N ASN A 14 -13.03 -7.06 -17.68
CA ASN A 14 -14.38 -6.48 -17.73
C ASN A 14 -14.67 -5.46 -16.60
N TRP A 15 -13.67 -4.68 -16.22
CA TRP A 15 -13.81 -3.63 -15.21
C TRP A 15 -14.44 -2.37 -15.81
N LYS A 16 -15.14 -1.62 -14.97
CA LYS A 16 -15.73 -0.34 -15.34
C LYS A 16 -14.67 0.75 -15.26
N VAL A 17 -14.64 1.63 -16.26
CA VAL A 17 -13.76 2.80 -16.30
C VAL A 17 -14.60 4.05 -16.08
N HIS A 18 -14.22 4.84 -15.07
CA HIS A 18 -14.84 6.11 -14.74
C HIS A 18 -13.88 7.23 -15.13
N THR A 19 -14.08 7.77 -16.34
CA THR A 19 -13.17 8.74 -16.94
C THR A 19 -13.11 10.06 -16.17
N ASP A 20 -14.22 10.49 -15.58
CA ASP A 20 -14.28 11.80 -14.90
C ASP A 20 -13.48 11.77 -13.60
N GLU A 21 -13.58 10.68 -12.84
CA GLU A 21 -12.85 10.46 -11.59
C GLU A 21 -11.45 9.85 -11.80
N GLN A 22 -11.12 9.44 -13.02
CA GLN A 22 -9.86 8.78 -13.36
C GLN A 22 -9.64 7.50 -12.52
N THR A 23 -10.70 6.72 -12.36
CA THR A 23 -10.73 5.48 -11.58
C THR A 23 -11.22 4.30 -12.43
N VAL A 24 -10.83 3.10 -12.03
CA VAL A 24 -11.39 1.84 -12.53
C VAL A 24 -11.94 1.02 -11.38
N PHE A 25 -13.05 0.34 -11.60
CA PHE A 25 -13.68 -0.52 -10.60
C PHE A 25 -13.91 -1.91 -11.16
N GLY A 26 -13.55 -2.93 -10.40
CA GLY A 26 -13.81 -4.29 -10.84
C GLY A 26 -13.50 -5.33 -9.80
N GLU A 27 -13.59 -6.58 -10.23
CA GLU A 27 -13.40 -7.75 -9.38
C GLU A 27 -12.20 -8.54 -9.87
N TYR A 28 -11.41 -9.06 -8.93
CA TYR A 28 -10.30 -9.97 -9.20
C TYR A 28 -10.28 -11.04 -8.11
N ASN A 29 -10.36 -12.32 -8.51
CA ASN A 29 -10.44 -13.46 -7.59
C ASN A 29 -11.51 -13.30 -6.48
N GLY A 30 -12.67 -12.71 -6.82
CA GLY A 30 -13.76 -12.47 -5.87
C GLY A 30 -13.66 -11.16 -5.10
N TYR A 31 -12.49 -10.54 -5.00
CA TYR A 31 -12.29 -9.29 -4.27
C TYR A 31 -12.53 -8.08 -5.17
N LEU A 32 -13.16 -7.04 -4.60
CA LEU A 32 -13.47 -5.81 -5.32
C LEU A 32 -12.33 -4.81 -5.19
N PHE A 33 -11.88 -4.30 -6.33
CA PHE A 33 -10.78 -3.35 -6.43
C PHE A 33 -11.23 -2.01 -7.00
N THR A 34 -10.70 -0.95 -6.41
CA THR A 34 -10.62 0.38 -7.00
C THR A 34 -9.19 0.63 -7.45
N GLY A 35 -9.01 0.89 -8.75
CA GLY A 35 -7.71 1.21 -9.34
C GLY A 35 -7.63 2.68 -9.73
N LEU A 36 -6.51 3.33 -9.42
CA LEU A 36 -6.22 4.71 -9.82
C LEU A 36 -4.73 4.92 -10.06
N GLU A 37 -4.37 6.08 -10.59
CA GLU A 37 -2.99 6.41 -10.92
C GLU A 37 -2.55 7.71 -10.25
N GLY A 38 -1.30 7.73 -9.80
CA GLY A 38 -0.66 8.94 -9.31
C GLY A 38 0.73 9.12 -9.91
N LYS A 39 1.46 10.12 -9.41
CA LYS A 39 2.79 10.46 -9.94
C LYS A 39 3.78 9.31 -9.65
N ARG A 40 4.12 8.56 -10.70
CA ARG A 40 5.04 7.40 -10.68
C ARG A 40 4.53 6.22 -9.83
N PHE A 41 3.22 6.05 -9.72
CA PHE A 41 2.64 4.85 -9.12
C PHE A 41 1.24 4.55 -9.67
N LYS A 42 0.84 3.29 -9.51
CA LYS A 42 -0.56 2.86 -9.63
C LYS A 42 -1.03 2.39 -8.27
N ALA A 43 -2.23 2.76 -7.87
CA ALA A 43 -2.80 2.34 -6.60
C ALA A 43 -3.97 1.39 -6.85
N PHE A 44 -4.05 0.35 -6.03
CA PHE A 44 -5.17 -0.56 -5.96
C PHE A 44 -5.66 -0.65 -4.52
N ILE A 45 -6.96 -0.47 -4.35
CA ILE A 45 -7.61 -0.36 -3.05
C ILE A 45 -8.67 -1.45 -2.97
N THR A 46 -8.69 -2.21 -1.88
CA THR A 46 -9.62 -3.32 -1.63
C THR A 46 -10.04 -3.37 -0.17
N SER A 47 -11.27 -3.85 0.09
CA SER A 47 -11.82 -3.98 1.45
C SER A 47 -11.13 -5.11 2.22
N LEU A 48 -10.89 -4.86 3.51
CA LEU A 48 -10.43 -5.81 4.51
C LEU A 48 -11.50 -6.09 5.58
N ALA A 49 -12.76 -5.70 5.34
CA ALA A 49 -13.82 -5.89 6.32
C ALA A 49 -14.01 -7.37 6.67
N GLY A 50 -14.16 -7.66 7.96
CA GLY A 50 -14.25 -9.02 8.48
C GLY A 50 -12.91 -9.74 8.62
N ILE A 51 -11.76 -9.07 8.39
CA ILE A 51 -10.45 -9.67 8.67
C ILE A 51 -10.27 -9.92 10.18
N SER A 52 -9.66 -11.04 10.54
CA SER A 52 -9.24 -11.31 11.92
C SER A 52 -7.90 -10.63 12.22
N PRO A 53 -7.57 -10.33 13.49
CA PRO A 53 -6.27 -9.76 13.85
C PRO A 53 -5.07 -10.60 13.38
N ASP A 54 -5.14 -11.93 13.54
CA ASP A 54 -4.06 -12.84 13.12
C ASP A 54 -3.91 -12.86 11.59
N SER A 55 -5.04 -12.85 10.87
CA SER A 55 -5.08 -12.76 9.40
C SER A 55 -4.51 -11.43 8.90
N LEU A 56 -4.80 -10.32 9.59
CA LEU A 56 -4.29 -9.00 9.27
C LEU A 56 -2.76 -8.96 9.44
N GLN A 57 -2.23 -9.49 10.54
CA GLN A 57 -0.79 -9.61 10.75
C GLN A 57 -0.12 -10.50 9.69
N GLY A 58 -0.79 -11.60 9.29
CA GLY A 58 -0.33 -12.45 8.19
C GLY A 58 -0.24 -11.70 6.86
N LEU A 59 -1.22 -10.85 6.55
CA LEU A 59 -1.25 -10.04 5.34
C LEU A 59 -0.17 -8.94 5.37
N ILE A 60 -0.01 -8.25 6.50
CA ILE A 60 1.04 -7.22 6.71
C ILE A 60 2.42 -7.85 6.48
N ARG A 61 2.72 -8.96 7.16
CA ARG A 61 3.99 -9.67 6.99
C ARG A 61 4.23 -10.09 5.55
N PHE A 62 3.21 -10.59 4.85
CA PHE A 62 3.32 -10.92 3.44
C PHE A 62 3.71 -9.70 2.58
N LEU A 63 3.05 -8.55 2.80
CA LEU A 63 3.35 -7.33 2.06
C LEU A 63 4.78 -6.82 2.33
N ASP A 64 5.26 -6.95 3.57
CA ASP A 64 6.62 -6.57 3.96
C ASP A 64 7.67 -7.52 3.36
N GLU A 65 7.47 -8.83 3.48
CA GLU A 65 8.40 -9.85 2.96
C GLU A 65 8.49 -9.82 1.42
N ASN A 66 7.41 -9.42 0.74
CA ASN A 66 7.33 -9.38 -0.72
C ASN A 66 7.36 -7.96 -1.28
N PHE A 67 7.76 -6.96 -0.48
CA PHE A 67 7.68 -5.55 -0.84
C PHE A 67 8.36 -5.23 -2.19
N ASP A 68 9.59 -5.72 -2.38
CA ASP A 68 10.36 -5.49 -3.60
C ASP A 68 9.85 -6.32 -4.79
N GLU A 69 9.46 -7.57 -4.55
CA GLU A 69 8.91 -8.44 -5.58
C GLU A 69 7.60 -7.85 -6.13
N LEU A 70 6.71 -7.41 -5.25
CA LEU A 70 5.46 -6.73 -5.63
C LEU A 70 5.70 -5.30 -6.14
N ARG A 71 6.94 -4.82 -6.12
CA ARG A 71 7.35 -3.46 -6.51
C ARG A 71 6.54 -2.40 -5.76
N LEU A 72 6.28 -2.62 -4.47
CA LEU A 72 5.55 -1.66 -3.67
C LEU A 72 6.37 -0.37 -3.53
N ARG A 73 5.65 0.75 -3.60
CA ARG A 73 6.14 2.05 -3.17
C ARG A 73 5.85 2.23 -1.69
N ASN A 74 4.63 1.88 -1.30
CA ASN A 74 4.16 1.71 0.07
C ASN A 74 2.82 0.95 0.02
N TYR A 75 2.30 0.60 1.19
CA TYR A 75 0.90 0.26 1.38
C TYR A 75 0.38 1.01 2.61
N ASP A 76 -0.94 1.06 2.73
CA ASP A 76 -1.64 1.79 3.78
C ASP A 76 -2.91 1.02 4.17
N LEU A 77 -3.26 1.07 5.45
CA LEU A 77 -4.36 0.35 6.07
C LEU A 77 -5.21 1.36 6.83
N ALA A 78 -6.37 1.73 6.27
CA ALA A 78 -7.24 2.73 6.88
C ALA A 78 -8.70 2.45 6.52
N ASP A 79 -9.63 2.76 7.45
CA ASP A 79 -11.07 2.65 7.23
C ASP A 79 -11.54 1.28 6.70
N ASN A 80 -10.90 0.19 7.15
CA ASN A 80 -11.10 -1.18 6.67
C ASN A 80 -10.69 -1.42 5.21
N PHE A 81 -9.79 -0.62 4.65
CA PHE A 81 -9.24 -0.81 3.31
C PHE A 81 -7.73 -1.01 3.34
N LEU A 82 -7.26 -1.87 2.44
CA LEU A 82 -5.87 -1.93 2.03
C LEU A 82 -5.69 -1.09 0.77
N CYS A 83 -4.79 -0.13 0.82
CA CYS A 83 -4.31 0.61 -0.36
C CYS A 83 -2.87 0.21 -0.65
N VAL A 84 -2.63 -0.52 -1.74
CA VAL A 84 -1.27 -0.79 -2.22
C VAL A 84 -0.91 0.20 -3.32
N ARG A 85 0.27 0.84 -3.21
CA ARG A 85 0.81 1.68 -4.28
C ARG A 85 1.99 0.98 -4.90
N ILE A 86 1.88 0.65 -6.19
CA ILE A 86 2.92 -0.05 -6.94
C ILE A 86 3.77 0.99 -7.67
N ARG A 87 5.10 0.92 -7.47
CA ARG A 87 6.08 1.83 -8.06
C ARG A 87 6.11 1.70 -9.58
N GLU A 88 5.94 2.83 -10.25
CA GLU A 88 6.17 2.95 -11.68
C GLU A 88 7.58 3.49 -11.93
N GLY A 89 8.35 2.78 -12.75
CA GLY A 89 9.72 3.13 -13.08
C GLY A 89 9.79 4.05 -14.30
N LEU A 90 10.88 3.95 -15.06
CA LEU A 90 10.98 4.58 -16.39
C LEU A 90 10.03 3.93 -17.41
N LEU A 91 9.83 2.60 -17.28
CA LEU A 91 8.87 1.87 -18.08
C LEU A 91 7.54 1.76 -17.34
N PRO A 92 6.40 1.98 -18.03
CA PRO A 92 5.07 1.80 -17.46
C PRO A 92 4.87 0.38 -16.93
N LEU A 93 4.16 0.26 -15.81
CA LEU A 93 3.73 -1.04 -15.29
C LEU A 93 2.75 -1.69 -16.29
N THR A 94 3.05 -2.90 -16.75
CA THR A 94 2.24 -3.59 -17.75
C THR A 94 0.95 -4.15 -17.14
N ALA A 95 -0.08 -4.32 -17.97
CA ALA A 95 -1.33 -4.96 -17.56
C ALA A 95 -1.11 -6.35 -16.93
N ASP A 96 -0.23 -7.16 -17.51
CA ASP A 96 0.06 -8.51 -17.01
C ASP A 96 0.76 -8.47 -15.64
N ARG A 97 1.66 -7.50 -15.41
CA ARG A 97 2.30 -7.33 -14.11
C ARG A 97 1.30 -6.84 -13.05
N MET A 98 0.38 -5.94 -13.42
CA MET A 98 -0.71 -5.52 -12.52
C MET A 98 -1.60 -6.71 -12.16
N ALA A 99 -2.02 -7.50 -13.14
CA ALA A 99 -2.82 -8.71 -12.91
C ALA A 99 -2.10 -9.73 -12.01
N TYR A 100 -0.79 -9.93 -12.22
CA TYR A 100 0.03 -10.76 -11.35
C TYR A 100 0.03 -10.26 -9.89
N ILE A 101 0.26 -8.97 -9.67
CA ILE A 101 0.29 -8.38 -8.31
C ILE A 101 -1.08 -8.49 -7.63
N LEU A 102 -2.16 -8.17 -8.35
CA LEU A 102 -3.53 -8.36 -7.86
C LEU A 102 -3.81 -9.82 -7.52
N GLY A 103 -3.31 -10.76 -8.33
CA GLY A 103 -3.38 -12.19 -8.06
C GLY A 103 -2.64 -12.61 -6.80
N GLN A 104 -1.43 -12.08 -6.56
CA GLN A 104 -0.67 -12.36 -5.34
C GLN A 104 -1.39 -11.83 -4.08
N ILE A 105 -1.86 -10.58 -4.12
CA ILE A 105 -2.55 -9.93 -3.00
C ILE A 105 -3.87 -10.63 -2.70
N SER A 106 -4.72 -10.84 -3.71
CA SER A 106 -6.00 -11.55 -3.53
C SER A 106 -5.82 -13.01 -3.13
N GLY A 107 -4.77 -13.67 -3.62
CA GLY A 107 -4.39 -15.01 -3.18
C GLY A 107 -4.04 -15.03 -1.69
N MET A 108 -3.24 -14.08 -1.23
CA MET A 108 -2.89 -13.96 0.19
C MET A 108 -4.12 -13.63 1.05
N MET A 109 -5.00 -12.73 0.61
CA MET A 109 -6.26 -12.43 1.27
C MET A 109 -7.11 -13.71 1.44
N SER A 110 -7.19 -14.54 0.41
CA SER A 110 -7.91 -15.81 0.47
C SER A 110 -7.25 -16.82 1.41
N LEU A 111 -5.92 -16.89 1.44
CA LEU A 111 -5.18 -17.75 2.37
C LEU A 111 -5.35 -17.32 3.83
N CYS A 112 -5.50 -16.02 4.07
CA CYS A 112 -5.84 -15.43 5.36
C CYS A 112 -7.33 -15.59 5.73
N GLU A 113 -8.11 -16.32 4.94
CA GLU A 113 -9.55 -16.54 5.12
C GLU A 113 -10.38 -15.23 5.16
N LEU A 114 -9.89 -14.17 4.50
CA LEU A 114 -10.62 -12.91 4.42
C LEU A 114 -11.87 -13.07 3.53
N PRO A 115 -13.09 -12.80 4.03
CA PRO A 115 -14.31 -12.91 3.24
C PRO A 115 -14.35 -11.88 2.11
N ALA A 116 -14.46 -12.36 0.86
CA ALA A 116 -14.47 -11.50 -0.33
C ALA A 116 -15.77 -10.68 -0.47
N ASP A 117 -16.87 -11.15 0.13
CA ASP A 117 -18.21 -10.58 0.04
C ASP A 117 -18.64 -9.84 1.32
N ALA A 118 -17.71 -9.57 2.25
CA ALA A 118 -18.04 -8.89 3.49
C ALA A 118 -18.41 -7.42 3.26
N CYS A 119 -19.53 -7.01 3.87
CA CYS A 119 -19.96 -5.63 3.96
C CYS A 119 -18.87 -4.80 4.64
N VAL A 120 -18.42 -3.73 3.98
CA VAL A 120 -17.35 -2.86 4.50
C VAL A 120 -17.63 -2.27 5.89
N VAL A 121 -18.92 -2.10 6.22
CA VAL A 121 -19.37 -1.49 7.47
C VAL A 121 -19.53 -2.50 8.60
N CYS A 122 -20.21 -3.63 8.37
CA CYS A 122 -20.56 -4.58 9.43
C CYS A 122 -19.82 -5.92 9.39
N GLY A 123 -19.03 -6.18 8.34
CA GLY A 123 -18.26 -7.42 8.17
C GLY A 123 -19.08 -8.66 7.80
N GLN A 124 -20.41 -8.58 7.77
CA GLN A 124 -21.28 -9.68 7.35
C GLN A 124 -21.35 -9.77 5.83
N SER A 125 -21.52 -10.98 5.28
CA SER A 125 -21.71 -11.22 3.85
C SER A 125 -22.81 -10.34 3.26
N ALA A 126 -22.51 -9.67 2.15
CA ALA A 126 -23.39 -8.79 1.41
C ALA A 126 -23.33 -9.12 -0.09
N THR A 127 -24.49 -9.27 -0.72
CA THR A 127 -24.57 -9.53 -2.18
C THR A 127 -24.50 -8.25 -3.00
N SER A 128 -24.86 -7.11 -2.41
CA SER A 128 -24.83 -5.80 -3.05
C SER A 128 -23.42 -5.22 -3.09
N LYS A 129 -23.06 -4.70 -4.27
CA LYS A 129 -21.80 -3.98 -4.52
C LYS A 129 -22.09 -2.51 -4.72
N GLY A 130 -21.24 -1.64 -4.20
CA GLY A 130 -21.45 -0.19 -4.26
C GLY A 130 -20.18 0.58 -4.01
N LEU A 131 -20.31 1.89 -3.87
CA LEU A 131 -19.22 2.78 -3.47
C LEU A 131 -19.42 3.20 -2.02
N TYR A 132 -18.39 3.04 -1.19
CA TYR A 132 -18.30 3.60 0.15
C TYR A 132 -17.07 4.51 0.19
N HIS A 133 -17.26 5.79 0.49
CA HIS A 133 -16.21 6.83 0.33
C HIS A 133 -15.55 6.85 -1.05
N GLY A 134 -16.32 6.52 -2.10
CA GLY A 134 -15.81 6.44 -3.48
C GLY A 134 -15.02 5.17 -3.80
N LEU A 135 -14.90 4.23 -2.85
CA LEU A 135 -14.20 2.96 -3.01
C LEU A 135 -15.21 1.83 -3.28
N TYR A 136 -14.91 1.01 -4.29
CA TYR A 136 -15.75 -0.11 -4.69
C TYR A 136 -15.63 -1.29 -3.73
N CYS A 137 -16.74 -1.64 -3.09
CA CYS A 137 -16.80 -2.67 -2.05
C CYS A 137 -18.19 -3.33 -1.97
N HIS A 138 -18.27 -4.40 -1.18
CA HIS A 138 -19.52 -4.99 -0.76
C HIS A 138 -20.13 -4.13 0.35
N LEU A 139 -21.43 -3.81 0.22
CA LEU A 139 -22.10 -2.89 1.15
C LEU A 139 -23.59 -3.21 1.20
N HIS A 140 -24.12 -3.44 2.40
CA HIS A 140 -25.56 -3.51 2.61
C HIS A 140 -26.21 -2.12 2.42
N PRO A 141 -27.35 -2.02 1.72
CA PRO A 141 -28.05 -0.75 1.56
C PRO A 141 -28.42 -0.08 2.89
N THR A 142 -28.69 -0.89 3.92
CA THR A 142 -29.03 -0.44 5.27
C THR A 142 -27.83 0.08 6.07
N CYS A 143 -26.60 -0.27 5.68
CA CYS A 143 -25.38 0.09 6.39
C CYS A 143 -24.75 1.41 5.89
N LEU A 144 -25.23 1.99 4.79
CA LEU A 144 -24.63 3.20 4.18
C LEU A 144 -24.45 4.37 5.15
N ASN A 145 -25.37 4.52 6.12
CA ASN A 145 -25.39 5.63 7.08
C ASN A 145 -25.03 5.16 8.51
N GLN A 146 -24.41 4.00 8.67
CA GLN A 146 -24.02 3.45 9.95
C GLN A 146 -22.53 3.67 10.21
N GLU A 147 -22.15 3.71 11.48
CA GLU A 147 -20.75 3.74 11.88
C GLU A 147 -20.10 2.38 11.56
N PRO A 148 -18.93 2.36 10.90
CA PRO A 148 -18.26 1.12 10.54
C PRO A 148 -17.66 0.44 11.77
N THR A 149 -17.75 -0.89 11.82
CA THR A 149 -16.93 -1.70 12.72
C THR A 149 -15.47 -1.55 12.31
N ASP A 150 -14.59 -1.23 13.25
CA ASP A 150 -13.15 -1.24 13.02
C ASP A 150 -12.62 -2.69 13.03
N PHE A 151 -12.14 -3.16 11.88
CA PHE A 151 -11.51 -4.48 11.72
C PHE A 151 -9.99 -4.42 11.73
N LEU A 152 -9.40 -3.23 11.60
CA LEU A 152 -7.96 -3.05 11.57
C LEU A 152 -7.39 -2.88 12.98
N GLY A 153 -8.24 -2.49 13.93
CA GLY A 153 -7.83 -2.02 15.24
C GLY A 153 -7.04 -0.72 15.12
N SER A 154 -6.76 -0.08 16.25
CA SER A 154 -5.83 1.05 16.34
C SER A 154 -4.39 0.59 16.06
N ASN A 155 -4.10 0.15 14.84
CA ASN A 155 -2.77 0.10 14.27
C ASN A 155 -2.43 1.51 13.78
N ASP A 156 -2.44 2.49 14.69
CA ASP A 156 -1.72 3.73 14.44
C ASP A 156 -0.25 3.32 14.32
N PRO A 157 0.43 3.57 13.18
CA PRO A 157 1.87 3.49 13.15
C PRO A 157 2.35 4.56 14.13
N GLU A 158 2.83 4.14 15.32
CA GLU A 158 3.52 5.05 16.23
C GLU A 158 4.66 5.72 15.43
N GLU A 159 4.47 7.00 15.11
CA GLU A 159 5.54 7.87 14.65
C GLU A 159 6.58 8.01 15.77
N GLU A 160 7.82 8.23 15.34
CA GLU A 160 9.01 8.65 16.11
C GLU A 160 9.89 7.54 16.73
N THR A 161 11.00 7.26 16.04
CA THR A 161 12.30 7.54 16.67
C THR A 161 13.13 8.41 15.76
N ASP A 162 13.34 9.62 16.25
CA ASP A 162 14.27 10.65 15.84
C ASP A 162 15.58 10.12 15.23
N TYR A 163 15.83 10.47 13.97
CA TYR A 163 17.18 10.59 13.47
C TYR A 163 17.82 11.82 14.13
N ASP A 164 18.38 11.61 15.31
CA ASP A 164 19.12 12.64 16.03
C ASP A 164 20.35 13.05 15.20
N SER A 165 20.23 14.24 14.67
CA SER A 165 21.26 15.02 14.02
C SER A 165 22.36 15.39 15.01
N ALA A 166 23.34 14.51 15.18
CA ALA A 166 24.63 14.86 15.79
C ALA A 166 25.70 15.03 14.71
N ALA A 167 25.58 16.11 13.94
CA ALA A 167 26.70 16.71 13.23
C ALA A 167 27.05 18.04 13.92
N MET A 168 28.36 18.25 14.12
CA MET A 168 29.06 19.46 14.59
C MET A 168 29.26 19.58 16.11
N ALA A 169 30.44 19.17 16.57
CA ALA A 169 31.27 20.01 17.42
C ALA A 169 32.74 19.81 17.05
N ASP A 170 33.36 20.94 16.73
CA ASP A 170 34.70 21.19 16.23
C ASP A 170 35.69 21.42 17.39
N GLU A 171 36.98 21.34 17.07
CA GLU A 171 38.14 21.91 17.76
C GLU A 171 38.58 21.38 19.14
N SER A 172 39.67 20.60 19.13
CA SER A 172 40.81 20.91 20.00
C SER A 172 42.13 20.58 19.28
N ALA A 173 42.90 21.64 19.03
CA ALA A 173 44.22 21.65 18.44
C ALA A 173 45.25 20.91 19.30
N ASP A 174 46.12 20.13 18.66
CA ASP A 174 47.46 19.83 19.16
C ASP A 174 48.46 20.30 18.10
N ASP A 175 48.97 21.52 18.32
CA ASP A 175 50.16 22.05 17.67
C ASP A 175 51.38 21.20 18.08
N PRO A 176 52.24 20.77 17.15
CA PRO A 176 53.58 20.30 17.49
C PRO A 176 54.51 21.51 17.72
N PRO A 177 55.37 21.50 18.75
CA PRO A 177 56.38 22.54 18.86
C PRO A 177 57.50 22.29 17.84
N GLU A 178 57.71 23.27 16.96
CA GLU A 178 59.00 23.48 16.27
C GLU A 178 59.98 24.14 17.24
N ASP A 179 61.20 23.60 17.35
CA ASP A 179 62.43 24.39 17.37
C ASP A 179 63.65 23.50 17.05
N ASP A 180 64.35 23.92 15.99
CA ASP A 180 65.68 23.58 15.42
C ASP A 180 66.83 23.78 16.46
N PRO A 181 68.17 23.61 16.21
CA PRO A 181 68.91 23.16 15.02
C PRO A 181 70.15 22.24 15.26
N ASP A 182 70.68 21.69 14.16
CA ASP A 182 72.10 21.44 13.81
C ASP A 182 73.10 20.94 14.88
N ALA A 183 73.56 19.68 14.75
CA ALA A 183 74.92 19.27 15.17
C ALA A 183 75.39 17.97 14.48
N THR A 184 76.51 18.11 13.78
CA THR A 184 77.39 17.11 13.14
C THR A 184 78.03 16.07 14.08
N HIS A 185 78.62 15.02 13.45
CA HIS A 185 79.58 13.98 13.93
C HIS A 185 78.93 12.70 14.52
N ASP A 186 79.33 11.47 14.18
CA ASP A 186 80.48 10.89 13.46
C ASP A 186 80.03 9.59 12.74
#